data_AF-A0A7X4YGM4-F1
#
_entry.id   AF-A0A7X4YGM4-F1
#
_cell.length_a   1.000
_cell.length_b   1.000
_cell.length_c   1.000
_cell.angle_alpha   90.00
_cell.angle_beta   90.00
_cell.angle_gamma   90.00
#
_symmetry.space_group_name_H-M   'P 1'
#
loop_
_entity.id
_entity.type
_entity.pdbx_description
1 polymer ?
#
loop_
_entity_poly.entity_id
_entity_poly.type
_entity_poly.pdbx_seq_one_letter_code
_entity_poly.pdbx_strand_id
1 'polypeptide(L)'
;MCAFRFEGAAPVGASSIRRALVALLLFVSACKSGEAGPSGTQGPMGEMGPRGPQGPAGAPGPQGADGATGPQGPVGAVGPQGIPGPAGATGATGPKGDTGDSTADVLATARIRLIPLGATALESGAALRAAVDAVPSDGSEVWVLELGAGTYDLGNTGLTLKQGVYLRGRGAQVSRVVSSTSGNATVEGWVWAGVRDLYIGNTGGGDRSVALYSGSPYFTVRDVRLEALHGKTFTAGVYYSMVATMWMNVISHADIRAESSTGEVLGCAFDYSYVTVEDSRVEALGEIPTKAVTGVRTYGGHAVHLRRLLISAGAQGGPRNIGVQADDGANTSLVDSEVTVGQGGLSAAVSVGVFPNESSGGRLVVRSSKLIGTSSLSGHGFYVDSNPWNGVTLRIDHSSIENFSPAGYVKGGTTVLMAHSTLSSRPAAEEGSILGCASTFLEDLTSLGASCQ
;
A
#
# COMPACT_ATOMS: atom_id res chain seq x y z
N MET A 1 -0.91 -12.29 -34.70
CA MET A 1 -1.66 -12.84 -35.84
C MET A 1 -0.85 -14.01 -36.41
N CYS A 2 -1.26 -15.25 -36.16
CA CYS A 2 -1.04 -16.43 -37.00
C CYS A 2 -1.86 -17.59 -36.40
N ALA A 3 -2.64 -18.25 -37.23
CA ALA A 3 -3.68 -19.21 -36.86
C ALA A 3 -3.16 -20.66 -36.89
N PHE A 4 -3.79 -21.55 -36.11
CA PHE A 4 -3.94 -22.96 -36.46
C PHE A 4 -5.33 -23.48 -36.05
N ARG A 5 -5.87 -24.31 -36.93
CA ARG A 5 -7.23 -24.85 -37.00
C ARG A 5 -7.13 -26.37 -36.81
N PHE A 6 -8.05 -27.00 -36.09
CA PHE A 6 -8.44 -28.39 -36.37
C PHE A 6 -9.93 -28.61 -36.05
N GLU A 7 -10.61 -29.16 -37.04
CA GLU A 7 -12.02 -29.58 -37.07
C GLU A 7 -12.23 -30.93 -36.37
N GLY A 8 -13.45 -31.19 -35.90
CA GLY A 8 -13.94 -32.56 -35.62
C GLY A 8 -14.87 -32.66 -34.42
N ALA A 9 -16.16 -32.81 -34.67
CA ALA A 9 -17.22 -32.94 -33.66
C ALA A 9 -17.59 -34.42 -33.36
N ALA A 10 -17.79 -34.71 -32.06
CA ALA A 10 -18.81 -35.60 -31.43
C ALA A 10 -18.82 -37.14 -31.71
N PRO A 11 -19.53 -38.00 -30.93
CA PRO A 11 -19.90 -37.98 -29.49
C PRO A 11 -19.77 -39.35 -28.73
N VAL A 12 -20.11 -39.32 -27.43
CA VAL A 12 -20.56 -40.41 -26.48
C VAL A 12 -19.58 -41.49 -25.97
N GLY A 13 -19.63 -41.76 -24.66
CA GLY A 13 -19.41 -43.12 -24.13
C GLY A 13 -18.85 -43.21 -22.71
N ALA A 14 -19.71 -43.42 -21.71
CA ALA A 14 -19.35 -43.59 -20.31
C ALA A 14 -18.50 -44.84 -20.04
N SER A 15 -17.22 -44.67 -19.71
CA SER A 15 -16.42 -45.55 -18.82
C SER A 15 -14.93 -45.15 -18.83
N SER A 16 -14.54 -44.06 -18.15
CA SER A 16 -13.11 -43.82 -17.85
C SER A 16 -12.87 -42.79 -16.74
N ILE A 17 -13.53 -42.97 -15.60
CA ILE A 17 -13.24 -42.24 -14.35
C ILE A 17 -11.78 -42.47 -13.88
N ARG A 18 -11.05 -43.45 -14.45
CA ARG A 18 -9.62 -43.69 -14.18
C ARG A 18 -8.63 -43.06 -15.18
N ARG A 19 -9.09 -42.42 -16.27
CA ARG A 19 -8.23 -41.60 -17.16
C ARG A 19 -8.44 -40.09 -17.00
N ALA A 20 -9.59 -39.67 -16.46
CA ALA A 20 -9.83 -38.27 -16.09
C ALA A 20 -9.02 -37.81 -14.85
N LEU A 21 -8.63 -38.75 -13.97
CA LEU A 21 -7.82 -38.43 -12.78
C LEU A 21 -6.34 -38.16 -13.09
N VAL A 22 -5.85 -38.55 -14.28
CA VAL A 22 -4.48 -38.27 -14.74
C VAL A 22 -4.41 -36.97 -15.56
N ALA A 23 -5.53 -36.54 -16.16
CA ALA A 23 -5.64 -35.23 -16.81
C ALA A 23 -5.96 -34.09 -15.81
N LEU A 24 -6.53 -34.41 -14.63
CA LEU A 24 -6.85 -33.45 -13.58
C LEU A 24 -5.64 -33.08 -12.68
N LEU A 25 -4.51 -33.77 -12.83
CA LEU A 25 -3.24 -33.45 -12.16
C LEU A 25 -2.26 -32.63 -13.04
N LEU A 26 -2.66 -32.22 -14.25
CA LEU A 26 -1.83 -31.41 -15.15
C LEU A 26 -2.46 -30.09 -15.63
N PHE A 27 -3.61 -29.67 -15.11
CA PHE A 27 -4.27 -28.43 -15.55
C PHE A 27 -4.77 -27.51 -14.41
N VAL A 28 -4.04 -27.49 -13.30
CA VAL A 28 -4.06 -26.35 -12.37
C VAL A 28 -2.63 -25.85 -12.16
N SER A 29 -2.20 -24.95 -13.04
CA SER A 29 -1.27 -23.84 -12.74
C SER A 29 -0.72 -23.25 -14.03
N ALA A 30 -1.29 -22.12 -14.48
CA ALA A 30 -0.55 -20.98 -15.03
C ALA A 30 -1.51 -19.98 -15.71
N CYS A 31 -2.28 -19.26 -14.91
CA CYS A 31 -2.57 -17.87 -15.22
C CYS A 31 -1.61 -17.04 -14.37
N LYS A 32 -0.47 -16.64 -14.96
CA LYS A 32 0.33 -15.44 -14.64
C LYS A 32 1.80 -15.62 -15.02
N SER A 33 2.24 -14.83 -15.98
CA SER A 33 3.46 -14.03 -15.86
C SER A 33 3.41 -12.95 -16.94
N GLY A 34 3.54 -11.68 -16.55
CA GLY A 34 3.82 -10.61 -17.51
C GLY A 34 5.07 -10.96 -18.31
N GLU A 35 5.10 -10.56 -19.58
CA GLU A 35 6.24 -10.78 -20.47
C GLU A 35 7.53 -10.31 -19.78
N ALA A 36 8.54 -11.18 -19.76
CA ALA A 36 9.88 -10.81 -19.32
C ALA A 36 10.42 -9.71 -20.24
N GLY A 37 10.98 -8.64 -19.68
CA GLY A 37 11.71 -7.65 -20.46
C GLY A 37 12.87 -8.29 -21.23
N PRO A 38 13.30 -7.71 -22.37
CA PRO A 38 14.37 -8.29 -23.18
C PRO A 38 15.65 -8.47 -22.35
N SER A 39 16.32 -9.61 -22.51
CA SER A 39 17.62 -9.87 -21.88
C SER A 39 18.63 -8.79 -22.26
N GLY A 40 19.40 -8.29 -21.28
CA GLY A 40 20.49 -7.36 -21.53
C GLY A 40 21.56 -7.96 -22.47
N THR A 41 22.06 -7.18 -23.41
CA THR A 41 23.11 -7.60 -24.35
C THR A 41 24.41 -7.96 -23.61
N GLN A 42 25.12 -8.98 -24.11
CA GLN A 42 26.43 -9.41 -23.59
C GLN A 42 27.43 -8.24 -23.57
N GLY A 43 28.13 -8.03 -22.45
CA GLY A 43 29.15 -7.00 -22.34
C GLY A 43 30.37 -7.27 -23.24
N PRO A 44 31.14 -6.23 -23.65
CA PRO A 44 32.31 -6.40 -24.50
C PRO A 44 33.40 -7.26 -23.85
N MET A 45 34.16 -8.00 -24.67
CA MET A 45 35.31 -8.79 -24.23
C MET A 45 36.40 -7.88 -23.66
N GLY A 46 36.96 -8.21 -22.49
CA GLY A 46 38.04 -7.43 -21.87
C GLY A 46 39.32 -7.43 -22.70
N GLU A 47 40.04 -6.31 -22.70
CA GLU A 47 41.27 -6.14 -23.48
C GLU A 47 42.43 -7.04 -22.99
N MET A 48 43.32 -7.42 -23.90
CA MET A 48 44.52 -8.21 -23.61
C MET A 48 45.51 -7.40 -22.76
N GLY A 49 45.98 -7.97 -21.65
CA GLY A 49 46.96 -7.33 -20.77
C GLY A 49 48.31 -7.01 -21.47
N PRO A 50 49.05 -5.99 -21.00
CA PRO A 50 50.32 -5.59 -21.60
C PRO A 50 51.41 -6.68 -21.49
N ARG A 51 52.36 -6.68 -22.43
CA ARG A 51 53.53 -7.57 -22.41
C ARG A 51 54.42 -7.24 -21.20
N GLY A 52 54.84 -8.27 -20.45
CA GLY A 52 55.74 -8.11 -19.32
C GLY A 52 57.11 -7.50 -19.71
N PRO A 53 57.82 -6.86 -18.76
CA PRO A 53 59.12 -6.22 -19.02
C PRO A 53 60.20 -7.24 -19.41
N GLN A 54 61.19 -6.79 -20.18
CA GLN A 54 62.38 -7.59 -20.53
C GLN A 54 63.22 -7.87 -19.28
N GLY A 55 63.69 -9.11 -19.11
CA GLY A 55 64.54 -9.50 -17.98
C GLY A 55 65.92 -8.80 -18.01
N PRO A 56 66.60 -8.66 -16.86
CA PRO A 56 67.91 -8.02 -16.79
C PRO A 56 68.99 -8.79 -17.55
N ALA A 57 70.02 -8.09 -18.03
CA ALA A 57 71.19 -8.70 -18.66
C ALA A 57 71.96 -9.58 -17.66
N GLY A 58 72.47 -10.73 -18.13
CA GLY A 58 73.29 -11.63 -17.31
C GLY A 58 74.60 -10.98 -16.86
N ALA A 59 75.09 -11.37 -15.69
CA ALA A 59 76.37 -10.87 -15.16
C ALA A 59 77.56 -11.31 -16.05
N PRO A 60 78.62 -10.49 -16.19
CA PRO A 60 79.86 -10.90 -16.85
C PRO A 60 80.48 -12.14 -16.18
N GLY A 61 80.99 -13.08 -16.98
CA GLY A 61 81.70 -14.26 -16.45
C GLY A 61 83.04 -13.90 -15.80
N PRO A 62 83.60 -14.75 -14.93
CA PRO A 62 84.90 -14.51 -14.30
C PRO A 62 86.04 -14.47 -15.33
N GLN A 63 87.03 -13.58 -15.10
CA GLN A 63 88.23 -13.46 -15.93
C GLN A 63 89.11 -14.72 -15.80
N GLY A 64 89.39 -15.41 -16.91
CA GLY A 64 90.29 -16.56 -16.93
C GLY A 64 91.76 -16.17 -16.91
N ALA A 65 92.62 -17.02 -16.32
CA ALA A 65 94.06 -16.95 -16.50
C ALA A 65 94.42 -17.39 -17.94
N ASP A 66 95.28 -16.61 -18.60
CA ASP A 66 95.94 -16.82 -19.89
C ASP A 66 95.19 -17.67 -20.95
N GLY A 67 94.56 -16.95 -21.90
CA GLY A 67 94.45 -17.43 -23.28
C GLY A 67 93.18 -18.18 -23.70
N ALA A 68 91.98 -17.64 -23.45
CA ALA A 68 90.78 -17.83 -24.29
C ALA A 68 89.65 -16.86 -23.87
N THR A 69 89.01 -16.18 -24.82
CA THR A 69 87.81 -15.36 -24.57
C THR A 69 86.68 -16.25 -24.04
N GLY A 70 86.11 -15.93 -22.88
CA GLY A 70 85.00 -16.70 -22.29
C GLY A 70 83.72 -16.67 -23.14
N PRO A 71 82.85 -17.70 -23.06
CA PRO A 71 81.64 -17.78 -23.86
C PRO A 71 80.63 -16.67 -23.51
N GLN A 72 79.87 -16.21 -24.51
CA GLN A 72 78.76 -15.27 -24.34
C GLN A 72 77.70 -15.86 -23.41
N GLY A 73 77.24 -15.07 -22.41
CA GLY A 73 76.20 -15.50 -21.47
C GLY A 73 74.87 -15.83 -22.16
N PRO A 74 74.04 -16.72 -21.59
CA PRO A 74 72.77 -17.14 -22.20
C PRO A 74 71.77 -15.97 -22.31
N VAL A 75 70.97 -15.96 -23.38
CA VAL A 75 69.85 -15.02 -23.58
C VAL A 75 68.79 -15.27 -22.51
N GLY A 76 68.34 -14.21 -21.83
CA GLY A 76 67.31 -14.29 -20.79
C GLY A 76 65.98 -14.88 -21.32
N ALA A 77 65.30 -15.68 -20.50
CA ALA A 77 64.04 -16.33 -20.85
C ALA A 77 62.93 -15.31 -21.18
N VAL A 78 62.08 -15.63 -22.16
CA VAL A 78 60.85 -14.88 -22.46
C VAL A 78 59.90 -15.02 -21.27
N GLY A 79 59.42 -13.90 -20.71
CA GLY A 79 58.45 -13.92 -19.61
C GLY A 79 57.15 -14.64 -19.99
N PRO A 80 56.42 -15.22 -19.02
CA PRO A 80 55.19 -15.96 -19.29
C PRO A 80 54.12 -15.07 -19.93
N GLN A 81 53.32 -15.67 -20.82
CA GLN A 81 52.18 -15.02 -21.44
C GLN A 81 51.14 -14.66 -20.37
N GLY A 82 50.61 -13.43 -20.40
CA GLY A 82 49.60 -12.98 -19.44
C GLY A 82 48.34 -13.86 -19.49
N ILE A 83 47.76 -14.15 -18.33
CA ILE A 83 46.55 -14.97 -18.19
C ILE A 83 45.37 -14.24 -18.86
N PRO A 84 44.50 -14.92 -19.63
CA PRO A 84 43.26 -14.31 -20.13
C PRO A 84 42.44 -13.69 -18.98
N GLY A 85 41.93 -12.48 -19.18
CA GLY A 85 41.04 -11.84 -18.21
C GLY A 85 39.78 -12.69 -17.98
N PRO A 86 39.16 -12.64 -16.78
CA PRO A 86 37.95 -13.40 -16.49
C PRO A 86 36.82 -13.02 -17.47
N ALA A 87 35.97 -13.99 -17.81
CA ALA A 87 34.78 -13.73 -18.60
C ALA A 87 33.91 -12.65 -17.92
N GLY A 88 33.46 -11.66 -18.69
CA GLY A 88 32.57 -10.61 -18.18
C GLY A 88 31.31 -11.22 -17.57
N ALA A 89 30.89 -10.72 -16.41
CA ALA A 89 29.72 -11.22 -15.71
C ALA A 89 28.47 -11.18 -16.62
N THR A 90 27.70 -12.26 -16.61
CA THR A 90 26.36 -12.28 -17.21
C THR A 90 25.56 -11.11 -16.62
N GLY A 91 25.01 -10.23 -17.47
CA GLY A 91 24.19 -9.10 -17.02
C GLY A 91 23.05 -9.60 -16.14
N ALA A 92 22.83 -8.94 -15.00
CA ALA A 92 21.76 -9.31 -14.08
C ALA A 92 20.42 -9.37 -14.85
N THR A 93 19.65 -10.43 -14.61
CA THR A 93 18.24 -10.48 -15.01
C THR A 93 17.59 -9.20 -14.47
N GLY A 94 16.99 -8.37 -15.34
CA GLY A 94 16.29 -7.17 -14.90
C GLY A 94 15.26 -7.54 -13.83
N PRO A 95 15.07 -6.73 -12.78
CA PRO A 95 14.13 -7.06 -11.72
C PRO A 95 12.75 -7.35 -12.33
N LYS A 96 12.19 -8.51 -11.98
CA LYS A 96 10.79 -8.81 -12.22
C LYS A 96 10.01 -7.69 -11.52
N GLY A 97 9.16 -6.98 -12.27
CA GLY A 97 8.59 -5.69 -11.83
C GLY A 97 8.00 -5.72 -10.43
N ASP A 98 8.75 -5.18 -9.47
CA ASP A 98 8.25 -4.74 -8.19
C ASP A 98 7.76 -3.30 -8.37
N THR A 99 6.50 -3.15 -8.76
CA THR A 99 5.82 -1.87 -8.56
C THR A 99 5.52 -1.76 -7.07
N GLY A 100 6.52 -1.40 -6.25
CA GLY A 100 6.30 -1.27 -4.80
C GLY A 100 7.48 -0.89 -3.88
N ASP A 101 8.75 -1.11 -4.22
CA ASP A 101 9.85 -0.89 -3.25
C ASP A 101 10.79 0.26 -3.65
N SER A 102 10.36 1.50 -3.41
CA SER A 102 11.28 2.65 -3.36
C SER A 102 11.97 2.82 -2.01
N THR A 103 11.62 2.02 -1.00
CA THR A 103 12.23 2.09 0.34
C THR A 103 13.37 1.12 0.57
N ALA A 104 13.40 -0.04 -0.11
CA ALA A 104 14.48 -1.01 0.04
C ALA A 104 15.84 -0.44 -0.43
N ASP A 105 15.86 0.28 -1.55
CA ASP A 105 17.06 0.95 -2.07
C ASP A 105 17.50 2.14 -1.20
N VAL A 106 16.54 2.85 -0.60
CA VAL A 106 16.79 3.99 0.31
C VAL A 106 17.46 3.53 1.61
N LEU A 107 17.10 2.36 2.13
CA LEU A 107 17.69 1.80 3.35
C LEU A 107 19.14 1.31 3.16
N ALA A 108 19.54 0.92 1.94
CA ALA A 108 20.86 0.36 1.67
C ALA A 108 22.00 1.40 1.78
N THR A 109 21.69 2.70 1.67
CA THR A 109 22.66 3.81 1.76
C THR A 109 22.52 4.64 3.04
N ALA A 110 21.61 4.26 3.93
CA ALA A 110 21.25 5.05 5.10
C ALA A 110 22.29 4.99 6.23
N ARG A 111 22.37 6.07 7.01
CA ARG A 111 23.07 6.06 8.29
C ARG A 111 22.17 5.44 9.35
N ILE A 112 22.72 4.49 10.09
CA ILE A 112 21.99 3.76 11.12
C ILE A 112 22.38 4.31 12.50
N ARG A 113 21.38 4.65 13.30
CA ARG A 113 21.55 5.00 14.71
C ARG A 113 20.68 4.09 15.57
N LEU A 114 21.32 3.33 16.46
CA LEU A 114 20.63 2.53 17.46
C LEU A 114 20.16 3.44 18.61
N ILE A 115 18.88 3.35 18.97
CA ILE A 115 18.30 4.07 20.10
C ILE A 115 18.03 3.05 21.22
N PRO A 116 18.89 2.96 22.24
CA PRO A 116 18.65 2.03 23.35
C PRO A 116 17.46 2.48 24.20
N LEU A 117 16.89 1.53 24.95
CA LEU A 117 15.88 1.83 25.95
C LEU A 117 16.54 2.52 27.17
N GLY A 118 15.90 3.56 27.67
CA GLY A 118 16.20 4.16 28.96
C GLY A 118 15.71 3.31 30.13
N ALA A 119 15.94 3.76 31.36
CA ALA A 119 15.41 3.08 32.54
C ALA A 119 13.88 3.17 32.61
N THR A 120 13.29 4.19 31.99
CA THR A 120 11.84 4.35 31.84
C THR A 120 11.42 4.54 30.38
N ALA A 121 10.12 4.31 30.10
CA ALA A 121 9.54 4.57 28.78
C ALA A 121 9.60 6.05 28.39
N LEU A 122 9.46 6.96 29.36
CA LEU A 122 9.54 8.41 29.14
C LEU A 122 10.97 8.85 28.81
N GLU A 123 11.97 8.28 29.50
CA GLU A 123 13.39 8.50 29.15
C GLU A 123 13.70 7.97 27.74
N SER A 124 13.17 6.79 27.40
CA SER A 124 13.31 6.22 26.05
C SER A 124 12.71 7.15 25.00
N GLY A 125 11.49 7.66 25.23
CA GLY A 125 10.84 8.62 24.33
C GLY A 125 11.59 9.95 24.21
N ALA A 126 12.14 10.47 25.31
CA ALA A 126 13.00 11.65 25.29
C ALA A 126 14.28 11.42 24.47
N ALA A 127 14.91 10.25 24.61
CA ALA A 127 16.08 9.86 23.82
C ALA A 127 15.76 9.73 22.33
N LEU A 128 14.61 9.15 21.97
CA LEU A 128 14.13 9.08 20.59
C LEU A 128 13.93 10.47 20.00
N ARG A 129 13.25 11.37 20.73
CA ARG A 129 13.05 12.75 20.27
C ARG A 129 14.38 13.48 20.06
N ALA A 130 15.28 13.40 21.03
CA ALA A 130 16.62 13.99 20.92
C ALA A 130 17.41 13.41 19.74
N ALA A 131 17.23 12.13 19.42
CA ALA A 131 17.88 11.51 18.27
C ALA A 131 17.33 12.05 16.94
N VAL A 132 16.02 12.22 16.80
CA VAL A 132 15.39 12.86 15.63
C VAL A 132 15.85 14.32 15.51
N ASP A 133 15.89 15.06 16.62
CA ASP A 133 16.31 16.46 16.65
C ASP A 133 17.79 16.63 16.25
N ALA A 134 18.63 15.63 16.52
CA ALA A 134 20.03 15.63 16.13
C ALA A 134 20.27 15.32 14.64
N VAL A 135 19.27 14.78 13.90
CA VAL A 135 19.43 14.52 12.46
C VAL A 135 19.41 15.84 11.67
N PRO A 136 20.34 16.05 10.72
CA PRO A 136 20.30 17.19 9.81
C PRO A 136 18.98 17.27 9.05
N SER A 137 18.38 18.45 8.97
CA SER A 137 17.09 18.66 8.33
C SER A 137 17.18 18.95 6.82
N ASP A 138 18.38 18.92 6.24
CA ASP A 138 18.63 19.31 4.85
C ASP A 138 18.30 18.19 3.83
N GLY A 139 17.97 16.99 4.31
CA GLY A 139 17.64 15.84 3.46
C GLY A 139 18.81 15.32 2.63
N SER A 140 20.05 15.73 2.94
CA SER A 140 21.26 15.31 2.22
C SER A 140 21.61 13.83 2.42
N GLU A 141 21.15 13.24 3.52
CA GLU A 141 21.35 11.84 3.88
C GLU A 141 20.07 11.24 4.45
N VAL A 142 19.91 9.93 4.27
CA VAL A 142 18.81 9.15 4.84
C VAL A 142 19.26 8.58 6.19
N TRP A 143 18.43 8.69 7.21
CA TRP A 143 18.71 8.23 8.57
C TRP A 143 17.69 7.19 9.01
N VAL A 144 18.19 6.04 9.46
CA VAL A 144 17.36 5.00 10.08
C VAL A 144 17.64 4.98 11.58
N LEU A 145 16.60 5.24 12.37
CA LEU A 145 16.64 5.11 13.81
C LEU A 145 16.08 3.73 14.17
N GLU A 146 16.97 2.83 14.58
CA GLU A 146 16.61 1.47 15.01
C GLU A 146 16.27 1.50 16.51
N LEU A 147 15.02 1.15 16.84
CA LEU A 147 14.50 1.16 18.20
C LEU A 147 14.68 -0.20 18.87
N GLY A 148 15.10 -0.20 20.13
CA GLY A 148 15.05 -1.37 21.00
C GLY A 148 13.60 -1.74 21.33
N ALA A 149 13.27 -3.03 21.37
CA ALA A 149 11.91 -3.55 21.50
C ALA A 149 11.25 -3.33 22.88
N GLY A 150 10.96 -2.07 23.21
CA GLY A 150 10.22 -1.64 24.40
C GLY A 150 9.35 -0.42 24.07
N THR A 151 8.82 0.24 25.10
CA THR A 151 7.92 1.39 24.93
C THR A 151 8.70 2.71 24.96
N TYR A 152 8.52 3.52 23.91
CA TYR A 152 8.96 4.91 23.80
C TYR A 152 7.76 5.81 24.04
N ASP A 153 7.65 6.35 25.25
CA ASP A 153 6.57 7.26 25.61
C ASP A 153 6.93 8.70 25.23
N LEU A 154 6.20 9.24 24.24
CA LEU A 154 6.35 10.60 23.73
C LEU A 154 5.62 11.64 24.58
N GLY A 155 4.96 11.24 25.67
CA GLY A 155 4.22 12.10 26.56
C GLY A 155 3.06 12.79 25.85
N ASN A 156 3.03 14.12 25.89
CA ASN A 156 1.90 14.93 25.41
C ASN A 156 2.17 15.67 24.09
N THR A 157 3.30 15.44 23.44
CA THR A 157 3.72 16.24 22.26
C THR A 157 3.86 15.42 20.97
N GLY A 158 3.98 14.10 21.05
CA GLY A 158 4.18 13.25 19.87
C GLY A 158 5.58 13.39 19.28
N LEU A 159 5.76 12.94 18.04
CA LEU A 159 7.04 12.95 17.34
C LEU A 159 6.85 13.35 15.88
N THR A 160 7.53 14.41 15.46
CA THR A 160 7.59 14.84 14.06
C THR A 160 8.91 14.36 13.46
N LEU A 161 8.84 13.46 12.49
CA LEU A 161 10.01 12.95 11.78
C LEU A 161 10.50 14.01 10.80
N LYS A 162 11.81 14.22 10.73
CA LYS A 162 12.41 15.13 9.73
C LYS A 162 12.49 14.47 8.37
N GLN A 163 12.78 15.28 7.35
CA GLN A 163 13.04 14.78 6.00
C GLN A 163 14.13 13.69 6.01
N GLY A 164 13.86 12.57 5.34
CA GLY A 164 14.83 11.45 5.26
C GLY A 164 14.95 10.59 6.50
N VAL A 165 14.12 10.79 7.55
CA VAL A 165 14.19 10.01 8.79
C VAL A 165 13.21 8.83 8.76
N TYR A 166 13.74 7.63 8.89
CA TYR A 166 13.00 6.38 8.98
C TYR A 166 13.11 5.81 10.39
N LEU A 167 11.97 5.47 10.99
CA LEU A 167 11.95 4.68 12.22
C LEU A 167 11.78 3.20 11.87
N ARG A 168 12.62 2.35 12.46
CA ARG A 168 12.43 0.90 12.41
C ARG A 168 12.54 0.32 13.81
N GLY A 169 11.69 -0.64 14.16
CA GLY A 169 11.83 -1.27 15.47
C GLY A 169 11.00 -2.51 15.62
N ARG A 170 11.61 -3.67 15.37
CA ARG A 170 10.96 -4.98 15.45
C ARG A 170 10.41 -5.25 16.86
N GLY A 171 9.13 -4.95 17.07
CA GLY A 171 8.45 -5.07 18.37
C GLY A 171 8.60 -3.85 19.29
N ALA A 172 9.05 -2.70 18.76
CA ALA A 172 9.06 -1.45 19.52
C ALA A 172 7.67 -0.78 19.46
N GLN A 173 7.28 -0.19 20.60
CA GLN A 173 6.05 0.57 20.75
C GLN A 173 6.39 2.04 20.89
N VAL A 174 5.85 2.88 20.01
CA VAL A 174 5.91 4.34 20.11
C VAL A 174 4.52 4.83 20.54
N SER A 175 4.41 5.41 21.74
CA SER A 175 3.13 5.79 22.30
C SER A 175 3.08 7.26 22.70
N ARG A 176 1.86 7.83 22.68
CA ARG A 176 1.57 9.16 23.20
C ARG A 176 0.35 9.08 24.11
N VAL A 177 0.40 9.76 25.26
CA VAL A 177 -0.60 9.67 26.34
C VAL A 177 -1.72 10.70 26.19
N VAL A 178 -1.44 11.92 25.75
CA VAL A 178 -2.47 12.97 25.58
C VAL A 178 -2.22 13.83 24.34
N SER A 179 -3.26 14.08 23.53
CA SER A 179 -3.25 15.05 22.43
C SER A 179 -4.39 16.06 22.56
N SER A 180 -4.07 17.33 22.84
CA SER A 180 -5.01 18.45 22.75
C SER A 180 -4.50 19.45 21.73
N THR A 181 -5.31 19.64 20.67
CA THR A 181 -5.26 20.61 19.55
C THR A 181 -4.30 20.41 18.37
N SER A 182 -4.62 21.08 17.25
CA SER A 182 -4.35 20.77 15.83
C SER A 182 -2.89 20.50 15.45
N GLY A 183 -2.62 19.34 14.84
CA GLY A 183 -1.31 18.86 14.37
C GLY A 183 -0.84 17.54 15.02
N ASN A 184 -1.59 17.03 16.00
CA ASN A 184 -1.09 16.06 16.97
C ASN A 184 -1.39 14.59 16.63
N ALA A 185 -0.60 14.00 15.73
CA ALA A 185 -0.45 12.54 15.72
C ALA A 185 0.55 12.06 16.79
N THR A 186 0.56 10.75 17.07
CA THR A 186 1.69 10.13 17.79
C THR A 186 2.95 10.26 16.95
N VAL A 187 2.87 9.97 15.65
CA VAL A 187 3.94 10.19 14.68
C VAL A 187 3.44 11.01 13.50
N GLU A 188 4.17 12.07 13.18
CA GLU A 188 3.99 12.89 11.99
C GLU A 188 5.16 12.69 11.01
N GLY A 189 4.83 12.38 9.75
CA GLY A 189 5.81 12.12 8.70
C GLY A 189 6.03 13.33 7.78
N TRP A 190 7.31 13.65 7.53
CA TRP A 190 7.76 14.58 6.49
C TRP A 190 8.23 13.87 5.22
N VAL A 191 8.67 14.65 4.24
CA VAL A 191 9.15 14.16 2.94
C VAL A 191 10.23 13.10 3.11
N TRP A 192 10.11 11.96 2.42
CA TRP A 192 11.06 10.85 2.51
C TRP A 192 11.29 10.32 3.93
N ALA A 193 10.33 10.52 4.84
CA ALA A 193 10.34 9.82 6.12
C ALA A 193 9.61 8.47 5.98
N GLY A 194 9.71 7.64 7.02
CA GLY A 194 8.89 6.44 7.07
C GLY A 194 8.91 5.73 8.41
N VAL A 195 8.03 4.77 8.54
CA VAL A 195 7.91 3.90 9.72
C VAL A 195 7.80 2.45 9.28
N ARG A 196 8.55 1.57 9.95
CA ARG A 196 8.55 0.14 9.64
C ARG A 196 8.68 -0.76 10.86
N ASP A 197 7.96 -1.88 10.88
CA ASP A 197 8.04 -2.92 11.91
C ASP A 197 7.58 -2.46 13.31
N LEU A 198 6.77 -1.40 13.40
CA LEU A 198 6.46 -0.69 14.64
C LEU A 198 5.00 -0.84 15.08
N TYR A 199 4.79 -0.75 16.39
CA TYR A 199 3.50 -0.38 16.95
C TYR A 199 3.50 1.13 17.25
N ILE A 200 2.49 1.87 16.78
CA ILE A 200 2.29 3.29 17.07
C ILE A 200 0.91 3.48 17.68
N GLY A 201 0.87 3.94 18.93
CA GLY A 201 -0.38 4.11 19.68
C GLY A 201 -0.60 5.56 20.13
N ASN A 202 -1.84 6.01 20.07
CA ASN A 202 -2.33 7.19 20.78
C ASN A 202 -3.38 6.73 21.79
N THR A 203 -3.02 6.72 23.08
CA THR A 203 -3.89 6.22 24.15
C THR A 203 -4.81 7.32 24.70
N GLY A 204 -5.05 8.38 23.92
CA GLY A 204 -5.51 9.70 24.33
C GLY A 204 -6.88 9.81 25.02
N GLY A 205 -7.34 11.06 25.10
CA GLY A 205 -8.58 11.54 25.71
C GLY A 205 -8.80 13.05 25.50
N GLY A 206 -8.04 13.65 24.57
CA GLY A 206 -8.17 15.06 24.20
C GLY A 206 -9.03 15.24 22.96
N ASP A 207 -9.07 16.45 22.40
CA ASP A 207 -10.02 16.77 21.34
C ASP A 207 -9.82 15.97 20.05
N ARG A 208 -8.56 15.70 19.69
CA ARG A 208 -8.18 14.87 18.54
C ARG A 208 -7.28 13.74 18.97
N SER A 209 -7.47 12.53 18.45
CA SER A 209 -6.58 11.38 18.63
C SER A 209 -6.18 10.83 17.26
N VAL A 210 -4.90 10.94 16.91
CA VAL A 210 -4.38 10.44 15.62
C VAL A 210 -3.14 9.60 15.88
N ALA A 211 -3.04 8.39 15.32
CA ALA A 211 -1.84 7.57 15.50
C ALA A 211 -0.73 8.02 14.53
N LEU A 212 -1.07 8.14 13.25
CA LEU A 212 -0.14 8.54 12.19
C LEU A 212 -0.74 9.65 11.32
N TYR A 213 0.02 10.73 11.16
CA TYR A 213 -0.34 11.84 10.28
C TYR A 213 0.74 12.09 9.23
N SER A 214 0.34 12.46 8.01
CA SER A 214 1.28 13.04 7.05
C SER A 214 0.61 14.10 6.18
N GLY A 215 1.24 15.27 6.13
CA GLY A 215 0.96 16.29 5.13
C GLY A 215 2.02 16.39 4.03
N SER A 216 2.94 15.42 3.99
CA SER A 216 4.10 15.45 3.11
C SER A 216 4.10 14.26 2.16
N PRO A 217 4.58 14.44 0.92
CA PRO A 217 4.72 13.34 -0.02
C PRO A 217 5.84 12.38 0.37
N TYR A 218 5.79 11.17 -0.18
CA TYR A 218 6.80 10.11 -0.03
C TYR A 218 6.97 9.57 1.41
N PHE A 219 5.91 9.64 2.22
CA PHE A 219 5.93 9.02 3.55
C PHE A 219 5.61 7.54 3.43
N THR A 220 6.55 6.68 3.80
CA THR A 220 6.36 5.21 3.69
C THR A 220 5.89 4.61 5.00
N VAL A 221 4.82 3.81 4.94
CA VAL A 221 4.27 3.11 6.11
C VAL A 221 4.20 1.62 5.77
N ARG A 222 4.96 0.78 6.49
CA ARG A 222 5.04 -0.64 6.16
C ARG A 222 5.19 -1.54 7.39
N ASP A 223 4.52 -2.69 7.43
CA ASP A 223 4.67 -3.67 8.51
C ASP A 223 4.38 -3.03 9.89
N VAL A 224 3.28 -2.29 10.04
CA VAL A 224 2.98 -1.52 11.26
C VAL A 224 1.63 -1.89 11.88
N ARG A 225 1.51 -1.66 13.19
CA ARG A 225 0.21 -1.58 13.88
C ARG A 225 -0.02 -0.16 14.37
N LEU A 226 -1.16 0.43 14.01
CA LEU A 226 -1.50 1.82 14.29
C LEU A 226 -2.81 1.87 15.08
N GLU A 227 -2.79 2.48 16.26
CA GLU A 227 -3.99 2.59 17.11
C GLU A 227 -4.23 4.02 17.56
N ALA A 228 -5.41 4.56 17.27
CA ALA A 228 -5.85 5.87 17.74
C ALA A 228 -7.11 5.74 18.58
N LEU A 229 -7.02 6.14 19.85
CA LEU A 229 -8.06 5.88 20.82
C LEU A 229 -8.60 7.18 21.46
N HIS A 230 -9.92 7.22 21.65
CA HIS A 230 -10.68 8.13 22.52
C HIS A 230 -10.55 9.63 22.25
N GLY A 231 -10.49 10.05 20.98
CA GLY A 231 -10.60 11.48 20.64
C GLY A 231 -12.01 12.00 20.90
N LYS A 232 -12.14 13.15 21.59
CA LYS A 232 -13.45 13.74 21.95
C LYS A 232 -14.24 14.25 20.75
N THR A 233 -13.54 14.83 19.77
CA THR A 233 -14.16 15.42 18.57
C THR A 233 -13.80 14.67 17.30
N PHE A 234 -12.59 14.10 17.24
CA PHE A 234 -12.05 13.44 16.06
C PHE A 234 -11.04 12.36 16.44
N THR A 235 -11.18 11.18 15.86
CA THR A 235 -10.25 10.06 16.05
C THR A 235 -9.88 9.49 14.68
N ALA A 236 -8.58 9.32 14.39
CA ALA A 236 -8.13 8.70 13.16
C ALA A 236 -6.92 7.78 13.33
N GLY A 237 -6.98 6.55 12.82
CA GLY A 237 -5.82 5.66 12.80
C GLY A 237 -4.72 6.26 11.92
N VAL A 238 -5.06 6.52 10.66
CA VAL A 238 -4.20 7.23 9.70
C VAL A 238 -4.91 8.46 9.16
N TYR A 239 -4.21 9.58 9.10
CA TYR A 239 -4.72 10.81 8.48
C TYR A 239 -3.70 11.45 7.55
N TYR A 240 -4.03 11.54 6.26
CA TYR A 240 -3.22 12.25 5.27
C TYR A 240 -3.98 13.46 4.77
N SER A 241 -3.29 14.59 4.66
CA SER A 241 -3.88 15.87 4.25
C SER A 241 -2.98 16.59 3.26
N MET A 242 -3.52 17.01 2.11
CA MET A 242 -2.82 17.80 1.09
C MET A 242 -1.55 17.14 0.50
N VAL A 243 -1.55 15.82 0.35
CA VAL A 243 -0.45 15.10 -0.29
C VAL A 243 -0.60 15.13 -1.81
N ALA A 244 -0.01 16.17 -2.43
CA ALA A 244 -0.25 16.53 -3.83
C ALA A 244 0.53 15.71 -4.89
N THR A 245 1.44 14.82 -4.48
CA THR A 245 2.23 14.03 -5.44
C THR A 245 1.65 12.65 -5.67
N MET A 246 1.38 12.32 -6.93
CA MET A 246 0.80 11.05 -7.39
C MET A 246 1.69 9.81 -7.23
N TRP A 247 2.93 9.96 -6.75
CA TRP A 247 3.92 8.89 -6.69
C TRP A 247 4.33 8.58 -5.25
N MET A 248 4.47 7.28 -4.96
CA MET A 248 5.22 6.73 -3.82
C MET A 248 4.66 6.90 -2.39
N ASN A 249 3.40 7.32 -2.21
CA ASN A 249 2.75 7.21 -0.89
C ASN A 249 2.07 5.85 -0.79
N VAL A 250 2.75 4.88 -0.17
CA VAL A 250 2.24 3.52 0.01
C VAL A 250 2.15 3.19 1.49
N ILE A 251 0.97 2.73 1.89
CA ILE A 251 0.71 2.08 3.17
C ILE A 251 0.53 0.59 2.87
N SER A 252 1.40 -0.26 3.41
CA SER A 252 1.38 -1.71 3.15
C SER A 252 1.52 -2.52 4.42
N HIS A 253 0.87 -3.68 4.50
CA HIS A 253 0.95 -4.56 5.67
C HIS A 253 0.68 -3.83 7.00
N ALA A 254 -0.34 -2.97 7.02
CA ALA A 254 -0.71 -2.20 8.20
C ALA A 254 -1.97 -2.79 8.86
N ASP A 255 -1.96 -2.89 10.18
CA ASP A 255 -3.16 -3.12 11.01
C ASP A 255 -3.56 -1.80 11.67
N ILE A 256 -4.64 -1.19 11.21
CA ILE A 256 -5.05 0.17 11.56
C ILE A 256 -6.36 0.10 12.35
N ARG A 257 -6.34 0.60 13.58
CA ARG A 257 -7.52 0.67 14.45
C ARG A 257 -7.77 2.09 14.93
N ALA A 258 -9.01 2.54 14.80
CA ALA A 258 -9.49 3.81 15.35
C ALA A 258 -10.75 3.55 16.20
N GLU A 259 -10.75 4.03 17.43
CA GLU A 259 -11.86 3.77 18.37
C GLU A 259 -12.17 4.99 19.24
N SER A 260 -13.43 5.38 19.32
CA SER A 260 -13.88 6.41 20.26
C SER A 260 -15.36 6.27 20.59
N SER A 261 -15.75 6.73 21.78
CA SER A 261 -17.15 6.86 22.20
C SER A 261 -17.76 8.23 21.87
N THR A 262 -16.99 9.15 21.30
CA THR A 262 -17.46 10.51 20.97
C THR A 262 -16.84 11.02 19.67
N GLY A 263 -17.45 12.05 19.07
CA GLY A 263 -16.89 12.70 17.88
C GLY A 263 -16.99 11.87 16.60
N GLU A 264 -16.18 12.22 15.61
CA GLU A 264 -16.01 11.47 14.36
C GLU A 264 -14.88 10.44 14.51
N VAL A 265 -15.09 9.21 14.03
CA VAL A 265 -14.09 8.12 14.07
C VAL A 265 -13.79 7.67 12.65
N LEU A 266 -12.53 7.75 12.24
CA LEU A 266 -12.06 7.39 10.91
C LEU A 266 -10.95 6.33 11.03
N GLY A 267 -11.09 5.16 10.38
CA GLY A 267 -9.97 4.21 10.33
C GLY A 267 -8.80 4.83 9.57
N CYS A 268 -9.07 5.27 8.34
CA CYS A 268 -8.19 6.08 7.52
C CYS A 268 -8.93 7.30 6.94
N ALA A 269 -8.24 8.42 6.85
CA ALA A 269 -8.73 9.63 6.19
C ALA A 269 -7.68 10.17 5.22
N PHE A 270 -8.09 10.40 3.98
CA PHE A 270 -7.25 10.89 2.89
C PHE A 270 -7.90 12.13 2.27
N ASP A 271 -7.51 13.30 2.77
CA ASP A 271 -8.04 14.58 2.32
C ASP A 271 -7.04 15.20 1.34
N TYR A 272 -7.46 15.50 0.10
CA TYR A 272 -6.62 16.01 -0.98
C TYR A 272 -5.29 15.25 -1.10
N SER A 273 -5.34 13.91 -1.14
CA SER A 273 -4.15 13.08 -1.03
C SER A 273 -4.09 11.98 -2.10
N TYR A 274 -2.90 11.77 -2.67
CA TYR A 274 -2.59 10.60 -3.51
C TYR A 274 -1.96 9.50 -2.66
N VAL A 275 -2.69 8.40 -2.43
CA VAL A 275 -2.22 7.29 -1.57
C VAL A 275 -2.64 5.94 -2.14
N THR A 276 -1.73 4.97 -2.07
CA THR A 276 -2.08 3.55 -2.23
C THR A 276 -2.04 2.87 -0.87
N VAL A 277 -3.12 2.18 -0.52
CA VAL A 277 -3.19 1.32 0.67
C VAL A 277 -3.35 -0.11 0.21
N GLU A 278 -2.45 -0.99 0.62
CA GLU A 278 -2.45 -2.38 0.18
C GLU A 278 -2.17 -3.39 1.28
N ASP A 279 -2.73 -4.60 1.13
CA ASP A 279 -2.47 -5.74 2.04
C ASP A 279 -2.64 -5.38 3.52
N SER A 280 -3.67 -4.60 3.84
CA SER A 280 -3.84 -3.95 5.15
C SER A 280 -5.23 -4.17 5.72
N ARG A 281 -5.34 -4.09 7.04
CA ARG A 281 -6.59 -4.15 7.80
C ARG A 281 -6.91 -2.77 8.35
N VAL A 282 -8.16 -2.35 8.22
CA VAL A 282 -8.67 -1.08 8.75
C VAL A 282 -9.93 -1.34 9.56
N GLU A 283 -9.92 -0.93 10.83
CA GLU A 283 -11.02 -1.11 11.77
C GLU A 283 -11.38 0.24 12.41
N ALA A 284 -12.60 0.71 12.17
CA ALA A 284 -13.15 1.91 12.77
C ALA A 284 -14.33 1.55 13.68
N LEU A 285 -14.24 1.90 14.96
CA LEU A 285 -15.21 1.53 15.99
C LEU A 285 -15.72 2.78 16.71
N GLY A 286 -17.03 3.00 16.66
CA GLY A 286 -17.69 4.10 17.36
C GLY A 286 -18.76 3.62 18.33
N GLU A 287 -18.71 4.13 19.55
CA GLU A 287 -19.77 3.91 20.54
C GLU A 287 -20.62 5.18 20.72
N ILE A 288 -21.78 5.11 21.39
CA ILE A 288 -22.64 6.27 21.66
C ILE A 288 -21.92 7.27 22.59
N PRO A 289 -21.95 8.60 22.37
CA PRO A 289 -22.60 9.37 21.30
C PRO A 289 -21.65 9.82 20.17
N THR A 290 -21.11 8.90 19.36
CA THR A 290 -20.37 9.24 18.14
C THR A 290 -21.24 9.93 17.09
N LYS A 291 -20.62 10.85 16.34
CA LYS A 291 -21.25 11.59 15.24
C LYS A 291 -21.22 10.79 13.93
N ALA A 292 -20.11 10.12 13.64
CA ALA A 292 -19.96 9.30 12.45
C ALA A 292 -18.80 8.31 12.65
N VAL A 293 -18.94 7.13 12.06
CA VAL A 293 -17.88 6.12 11.96
C VAL A 293 -17.64 5.83 10.49
N THR A 294 -16.40 5.98 10.03
CA THR A 294 -16.03 5.63 8.66
C THR A 294 -14.77 4.78 8.65
N GLY A 295 -14.78 3.65 7.95
CA GLY A 295 -13.59 2.81 7.78
C GLY A 295 -12.50 3.56 7.02
N VAL A 296 -12.78 3.96 5.78
CA VAL A 296 -11.90 4.78 4.94
C VAL A 296 -12.66 5.96 4.35
N ARG A 297 -12.22 7.18 4.63
CA ARG A 297 -12.75 8.40 4.02
C ARG A 297 -11.75 8.98 3.03
N THR A 298 -12.24 9.38 1.87
CA THR A 298 -11.49 10.06 0.82
C THR A 298 -12.24 11.33 0.43
N TYR A 299 -11.53 12.45 0.36
CA TYR A 299 -12.12 13.77 0.16
C TYR A 299 -11.21 14.61 -0.74
N GLY A 300 -11.77 15.33 -1.71
CA GLY A 300 -11.02 16.22 -2.59
C GLY A 300 -10.47 15.54 -3.86
N GLY A 301 -10.17 16.32 -4.90
CA GLY A 301 -9.84 15.90 -6.27
C GLY A 301 -8.61 15.01 -6.54
N HIS A 302 -8.05 14.32 -5.54
CA HIS A 302 -6.90 13.41 -5.71
C HIS A 302 -7.33 11.94 -5.73
N ALA A 303 -6.38 11.04 -6.04
CA ALA A 303 -6.66 9.62 -6.25
C ALA A 303 -6.20 8.71 -5.11
N VAL A 304 -7.09 7.85 -4.62
CA VAL A 304 -6.79 6.87 -3.58
C VAL A 304 -7.04 5.45 -4.08
N HIS A 305 -6.03 4.59 -3.97
CA HIS A 305 -6.09 3.20 -4.40
C HIS A 305 -6.07 2.25 -3.21
N LEU A 306 -7.21 1.60 -2.95
CA LEU A 306 -7.41 0.60 -1.91
C LEU A 306 -7.40 -0.78 -2.55
N ARG A 307 -6.50 -1.66 -2.11
CA ARG A 307 -6.29 -2.97 -2.75
C ARG A 307 -5.99 -4.05 -1.72
N ARG A 308 -6.68 -5.19 -1.78
CA ARG A 308 -6.46 -6.31 -0.85
C ARG A 308 -6.63 -5.87 0.62
N LEU A 309 -7.69 -5.10 0.89
CA LEU A 309 -7.97 -4.58 2.22
C LEU A 309 -9.08 -5.37 2.92
N LEU A 310 -8.96 -5.47 4.24
CA LEU A 310 -10.06 -5.86 5.12
C LEU A 310 -10.51 -4.61 5.90
N ILE A 311 -11.67 -4.07 5.54
CA ILE A 311 -12.21 -2.83 6.10
C ILE A 311 -13.43 -3.18 6.97
N SER A 312 -13.44 -2.72 8.22
CA SER A 312 -14.57 -2.87 9.15
C SER A 312 -14.95 -1.50 9.71
N ALA A 313 -16.24 -1.14 9.60
CA ALA A 313 -16.80 0.05 10.22
C ALA A 313 -18.00 -0.34 11.10
N GLY A 314 -17.85 -0.18 12.41
CA GLY A 314 -18.85 -0.58 13.40
C GLY A 314 -19.26 0.57 14.29
N ALA A 315 -20.54 0.97 14.24
CA ALA A 315 -21.13 1.91 15.17
C ALA A 315 -22.19 1.22 16.07
N GLN A 316 -22.15 1.48 17.38
CA GLN A 316 -23.24 1.13 18.31
C GLN A 316 -24.10 2.38 18.48
N GLY A 317 -25.18 2.55 17.71
CA GLY A 317 -26.09 3.70 17.86
C GLY A 317 -25.47 5.07 17.53
N GLY A 318 -25.74 5.58 16.34
CA GLY A 318 -25.27 6.89 15.87
C GLY A 318 -25.90 7.21 14.52
N PRO A 319 -25.75 8.43 13.97
CA PRO A 319 -26.45 8.77 12.74
C PRO A 319 -25.75 8.23 11.48
N ARG A 320 -24.44 7.95 11.46
CA ARG A 320 -23.73 7.50 10.24
C ARG A 320 -22.66 6.43 10.51
N ASN A 321 -22.66 5.35 9.71
CA ASN A 321 -21.66 4.28 9.74
C ASN A 321 -21.30 3.82 8.31
N ILE A 322 -20.10 4.13 7.83
CA ILE A 322 -19.73 3.91 6.42
C ILE A 322 -18.44 3.10 6.32
N GLY A 323 -18.41 2.10 5.44
CA GLY A 323 -17.19 1.34 5.17
C GLY A 323 -16.16 2.18 4.42
N VAL A 324 -16.47 2.55 3.18
CA VAL A 324 -15.63 3.41 2.32
C VAL A 324 -16.46 4.59 1.82
N GLN A 325 -15.94 5.80 2.01
CA GLN A 325 -16.60 7.04 1.65
C GLN A 325 -15.74 7.85 0.66
N ALA A 326 -16.31 8.26 -0.47
CA ALA A 326 -15.64 9.05 -1.50
C ALA A 326 -16.42 10.33 -1.83
N ASP A 327 -15.87 11.47 -1.41
CA ASP A 327 -16.55 12.75 -1.33
C ASP A 327 -15.78 13.87 -2.05
N ASP A 328 -16.47 14.95 -2.41
CA ASP A 328 -15.92 16.18 -3.03
C ASP A 328 -14.83 15.98 -4.09
N GLY A 329 -15.15 15.27 -5.17
CA GLY A 329 -14.21 15.06 -6.29
C GLY A 329 -13.16 13.97 -6.06
N ALA A 330 -13.19 13.28 -4.92
CA ALA A 330 -12.32 12.13 -4.67
C ALA A 330 -12.40 11.09 -5.77
N ASN A 331 -11.25 10.54 -6.18
CA ASN A 331 -11.16 9.47 -7.15
C ASN A 331 -10.63 8.20 -6.49
N THR A 332 -11.55 7.36 -6.03
CA THR A 332 -11.21 6.21 -5.19
C THR A 332 -11.43 4.91 -5.94
N SER A 333 -10.48 3.98 -5.85
CA SER A 333 -10.65 2.61 -6.34
C SER A 333 -10.52 1.62 -5.19
N LEU A 334 -11.47 0.70 -5.08
CA LEU A 334 -11.48 -0.42 -4.14
C LEU A 334 -11.39 -1.72 -4.94
N VAL A 335 -10.32 -2.49 -4.75
CA VAL A 335 -10.00 -3.66 -5.56
C VAL A 335 -9.64 -4.84 -4.67
N ASP A 336 -10.16 -6.04 -4.98
CA ASP A 336 -9.84 -7.29 -4.25
C ASP A 336 -10.01 -7.15 -2.73
N SER A 337 -10.98 -6.37 -2.26
CA SER A 337 -11.11 -5.98 -0.85
C SER A 337 -12.44 -6.45 -0.25
N GLU A 338 -12.47 -6.58 1.06
CA GLU A 338 -13.68 -6.88 1.83
C GLU A 338 -14.04 -5.67 2.70
N VAL A 339 -15.32 -5.26 2.67
CA VAL A 339 -15.84 -4.17 3.47
C VAL A 339 -17.03 -4.67 4.27
N THR A 340 -16.89 -4.67 5.59
CA THR A 340 -17.92 -5.06 6.54
C THR A 340 -18.46 -3.84 7.27
N VAL A 341 -19.78 -3.68 7.27
CA VAL A 341 -20.44 -2.55 7.95
C VAL A 341 -21.50 -3.01 8.95
N GLY A 342 -21.31 -2.50 10.16
CA GLY A 342 -22.18 -2.67 11.32
C GLY A 342 -23.53 -1.97 11.21
N GLN A 343 -24.21 -1.84 12.34
CA GLN A 343 -25.45 -1.08 12.46
C GLN A 343 -25.18 0.44 12.51
N GLY A 344 -26.20 1.24 12.24
CA GLY A 344 -26.13 2.71 12.30
C GLY A 344 -27.35 3.34 11.61
N GLY A 345 -27.65 4.61 11.90
CA GLY A 345 -28.80 5.33 11.34
C GLY A 345 -28.79 5.38 9.81
N LEU A 346 -27.73 5.93 9.23
CA LEU A 346 -27.35 5.79 7.81
C LEU A 346 -26.13 4.89 7.74
N SER A 347 -26.31 3.66 7.30
CA SER A 347 -25.23 2.69 7.15
C SER A 347 -25.00 2.33 5.69
N ALA A 348 -23.74 2.38 5.23
CA ALA A 348 -23.40 1.99 3.86
C ALA A 348 -22.03 1.31 3.76
N ALA A 349 -21.91 0.17 3.06
CA ALA A 349 -20.58 -0.40 2.80
C ALA A 349 -19.72 0.52 1.94
N VAL A 350 -20.30 1.08 0.86
CA VAL A 350 -19.67 2.15 0.10
C VAL A 350 -20.60 3.34 -0.05
N SER A 351 -20.04 4.54 0.01
CA SER A 351 -20.77 5.78 -0.18
C SER A 351 -20.02 6.68 -1.15
N VAL A 352 -20.76 7.32 -2.06
CA VAL A 352 -20.23 8.37 -2.94
C VAL A 352 -21.18 9.54 -2.89
N GLY A 353 -20.68 10.75 -2.63
CA GLY A 353 -21.58 11.88 -2.77
C GLY A 353 -21.03 13.28 -2.68
N VAL A 354 -21.97 14.21 -2.58
CA VAL A 354 -21.79 15.65 -2.37
C VAL A 354 -22.45 16.00 -1.04
N PHE A 355 -21.68 16.06 0.05
CA PHE A 355 -22.21 16.56 1.34
C PHE A 355 -22.55 18.05 1.23
N PRO A 356 -23.46 18.59 2.07
CA PRO A 356 -23.72 20.02 2.09
C PRO A 356 -22.39 20.77 2.27
N ASN A 357 -22.07 21.62 1.28
CA ASN A 357 -20.82 22.39 1.09
C ASN A 357 -19.76 21.78 0.16
N GLU A 358 -20.00 20.66 -0.49
CA GLU A 358 -19.06 20.09 -1.46
C GLU A 358 -19.25 20.68 -2.86
N SER A 359 -18.12 20.90 -3.54
CA SER A 359 -18.07 21.63 -4.82
C SER A 359 -18.12 20.71 -6.04
N SER A 360 -17.75 19.44 -5.88
CA SER A 360 -17.59 18.47 -6.97
C SER A 360 -18.05 17.06 -6.57
N GLY A 361 -18.46 16.24 -7.53
CA GLY A 361 -18.92 14.88 -7.24
C GLY A 361 -17.78 13.87 -7.15
N GLY A 362 -17.80 13.02 -6.13
CA GLY A 362 -16.85 11.92 -5.99
C GLY A 362 -17.01 10.83 -7.06
N ARG A 363 -15.93 10.06 -7.27
CA ARG A 363 -15.89 8.85 -8.08
C ARG A 363 -15.39 7.68 -7.24
N LEU A 364 -16.13 6.58 -7.27
CA LEU A 364 -15.71 5.32 -6.66
C LEU A 364 -15.83 4.17 -7.66
N VAL A 365 -14.76 3.39 -7.74
CA VAL A 365 -14.72 2.18 -8.57
C VAL A 365 -14.45 0.97 -7.66
N VAL A 366 -15.42 0.09 -7.54
CA VAL A 366 -15.35 -1.15 -6.77
C VAL A 366 -15.16 -2.31 -7.76
N ARG A 367 -14.13 -3.14 -7.56
CA ARG A 367 -13.82 -4.29 -8.42
C ARG A 367 -13.45 -5.51 -7.60
N SER A 368 -13.94 -6.69 -7.99
CA SER A 368 -13.55 -7.96 -7.38
C SER A 368 -13.64 -7.96 -5.85
N SER A 369 -14.60 -7.21 -5.30
CA SER A 369 -14.66 -6.89 -3.88
C SER A 369 -15.95 -7.38 -3.25
N LYS A 370 -15.93 -7.56 -1.94
CA LYS A 370 -17.05 -8.09 -1.17
C LYS A 370 -17.55 -7.03 -0.19
N LEU A 371 -18.83 -6.68 -0.28
CA LEU A 371 -19.49 -5.72 0.60
C LEU A 371 -20.48 -6.49 1.48
N ILE A 372 -20.35 -6.39 2.81
CA ILE A 372 -21.07 -7.23 3.77
C ILE A 372 -21.75 -6.38 4.83
N GLY A 373 -23.07 -6.57 4.96
CA GLY A 373 -23.83 -6.11 6.12
C GLY A 373 -23.75 -7.13 7.25
N THR A 374 -23.46 -6.69 8.48
CA THR A 374 -23.45 -7.59 9.65
C THR A 374 -24.86 -7.93 10.15
N SER A 375 -25.89 -7.22 9.72
CA SER A 375 -27.28 -7.49 10.09
C SER A 375 -28.27 -6.90 9.06
N SER A 376 -29.54 -7.29 9.16
CA SER A 376 -30.63 -6.72 8.35
C SER A 376 -30.84 -5.20 8.52
N LEU A 377 -30.28 -4.55 9.55
CA LEU A 377 -30.30 -3.08 9.70
C LEU A 377 -28.97 -2.41 9.32
N SER A 378 -28.08 -3.11 8.61
CA SER A 378 -26.81 -2.54 8.10
C SER A 378 -27.01 -1.50 6.98
N GLY A 379 -28.26 -1.09 6.70
CA GLY A 379 -28.59 -0.06 5.73
C GLY A 379 -28.40 -0.53 4.29
N HIS A 380 -27.41 0.06 3.60
CA HIS A 380 -27.21 -0.07 2.17
C HIS A 380 -25.85 -0.70 1.82
N GLY A 381 -25.78 -1.49 0.75
CA GLY A 381 -24.48 -1.94 0.22
C GLY A 381 -23.75 -0.77 -0.42
N PHE A 382 -24.47 0.00 -1.23
CA PHE A 382 -23.98 1.28 -1.76
C PHE A 382 -24.99 2.40 -1.52
N TYR A 383 -24.48 3.58 -1.17
CA TYR A 383 -25.28 4.79 -1.03
C TYR A 383 -24.70 5.88 -1.93
N VAL A 384 -25.49 6.40 -2.85
CA VAL A 384 -25.05 7.44 -3.78
C VAL A 384 -25.94 8.67 -3.64
N ASP A 385 -25.36 9.77 -3.21
CA ASP A 385 -26.04 11.05 -3.02
C ASP A 385 -25.37 12.12 -3.88
N SER A 386 -26.09 12.75 -4.80
CA SER A 386 -25.54 13.89 -5.52
C SER A 386 -26.52 15.03 -5.64
N ASN A 387 -25.96 16.23 -5.79
CA ASN A 387 -26.62 17.30 -6.50
C ASN A 387 -26.54 17.00 -8.01
N PRO A 388 -27.65 17.05 -8.80
CA PRO A 388 -27.73 16.66 -10.21
C PRO A 388 -26.74 17.28 -11.22
N TRP A 389 -25.84 18.16 -10.79
CA TRP A 389 -24.92 18.91 -11.65
C TRP A 389 -23.45 18.45 -11.60
N ASN A 390 -23.09 17.44 -10.79
CA ASN A 390 -21.70 17.26 -10.35
C ASN A 390 -21.01 15.91 -10.69
N GLY A 391 -21.52 15.10 -11.62
CA GLY A 391 -20.73 14.00 -12.21
C GLY A 391 -20.36 12.84 -11.25
N VAL A 392 -21.12 12.65 -10.16
CA VAL A 392 -20.93 11.52 -9.24
C VAL A 392 -21.06 10.20 -10.00
N THR A 393 -20.01 9.37 -9.92
CA THR A 393 -19.97 8.09 -10.63
C THR A 393 -19.58 6.97 -9.67
N LEU A 394 -20.45 5.97 -9.56
CA LEU A 394 -20.14 4.71 -8.91
C LEU A 394 -20.07 3.60 -9.96
N ARG A 395 -18.97 2.86 -9.99
CA ARG A 395 -18.87 1.62 -10.78
C ARG A 395 -18.63 0.44 -9.84
N ILE A 396 -19.40 -0.62 -10.00
CA ILE A 396 -19.23 -1.89 -9.28
C ILE A 396 -19.08 -3.01 -10.31
N ASP A 397 -18.02 -3.81 -10.19
CA ASP A 397 -17.62 -4.79 -11.20
C ASP A 397 -17.15 -6.08 -10.51
N HIS A 398 -17.63 -7.25 -10.93
CA HIS A 398 -17.22 -8.55 -10.37
C HIS A 398 -17.28 -8.64 -8.83
N SER A 399 -18.25 -7.97 -8.21
CA SER A 399 -18.31 -7.79 -6.76
C SER A 399 -19.58 -8.40 -6.16
N SER A 400 -19.57 -8.69 -4.86
CA SER A 400 -20.77 -9.16 -4.15
C SER A 400 -21.25 -8.17 -3.11
N ILE A 401 -22.57 -8.00 -3.02
CA ILE A 401 -23.23 -7.17 -2.02
C ILE A 401 -24.17 -8.05 -1.22
N GLU A 402 -23.81 -8.31 0.03
CA GLU A 402 -24.41 -9.32 0.88
C GLU A 402 -25.04 -8.69 2.12
N ASN A 403 -26.22 -9.18 2.51
CA ASN A 403 -26.94 -8.78 3.71
C ASN A 403 -27.34 -7.29 3.78
N PHE A 404 -27.69 -6.68 2.65
CA PHE A 404 -28.25 -5.34 2.57
C PHE A 404 -29.67 -5.34 2.00
N SER A 405 -30.54 -4.48 2.54
CA SER A 405 -31.92 -4.32 2.11
C SER A 405 -32.41 -2.87 2.32
N PRO A 406 -32.48 -2.02 1.27
CA PRO A 406 -32.13 -2.33 -0.12
C PRO A 406 -30.61 -2.47 -0.31
N ALA A 407 -30.20 -3.22 -1.35
CA ALA A 407 -28.79 -3.47 -1.65
C ALA A 407 -28.03 -2.18 -2.01
N GLY A 408 -28.74 -1.16 -2.44
CA GLY A 408 -28.22 0.19 -2.52
C GLY A 408 -29.32 1.24 -2.61
N TYR A 409 -28.92 2.50 -2.46
CA TYR A 409 -29.78 3.66 -2.63
C TYR A 409 -29.11 4.66 -3.57
N VAL A 410 -29.86 5.11 -4.57
CA VAL A 410 -29.39 5.97 -5.64
C VAL A 410 -30.28 7.21 -5.75
N LYS A 411 -29.71 8.38 -5.44
CA LYS A 411 -30.42 9.65 -5.54
C LYS A 411 -30.57 10.13 -6.99
N GLY A 412 -31.59 10.93 -7.28
CA GLY A 412 -31.86 11.44 -8.63
C GLY A 412 -30.66 12.19 -9.23
N GLY A 413 -30.43 12.03 -10.54
CA GLY A 413 -29.32 12.69 -11.25
C GLY A 413 -27.94 12.03 -11.12
N THR A 414 -27.86 10.83 -10.54
CA THR A 414 -26.61 10.06 -10.41
C THR A 414 -26.54 8.93 -11.43
N THR A 415 -25.32 8.49 -11.76
CA THR A 415 -25.08 7.29 -12.58
C THR A 415 -24.36 6.22 -11.78
N VAL A 416 -24.96 5.04 -11.71
CA VAL A 416 -24.37 3.83 -11.14
C VAL A 416 -24.26 2.78 -12.23
N LEU A 417 -23.05 2.29 -12.47
CA LEU A 417 -22.77 1.23 -13.43
C LEU A 417 -22.40 -0.05 -12.69
N MET A 418 -23.16 -1.11 -12.90
CA MET A 418 -22.90 -2.41 -12.28
C MET A 418 -22.66 -3.46 -13.36
N ALA A 419 -21.61 -4.26 -13.20
CA ALA A 419 -21.32 -5.36 -14.11
C ALA A 419 -20.91 -6.62 -13.36
N HIS A 420 -21.40 -7.78 -13.81
CA HIS A 420 -21.04 -9.11 -13.27
C HIS A 420 -21.04 -9.19 -11.73
N SER A 421 -22.01 -8.54 -11.07
CA SER A 421 -22.03 -8.38 -9.62
C SER A 421 -23.31 -8.97 -9.03
N THR A 422 -23.21 -9.52 -7.83
CA THR A 422 -24.35 -10.14 -7.12
C THR A 422 -24.89 -9.21 -6.05
N LEU A 423 -26.22 -9.16 -5.91
CA LEU A 423 -26.91 -8.29 -4.96
C LEU A 423 -27.87 -9.10 -4.07
N SER A 424 -27.83 -8.87 -2.76
CA SER A 424 -28.72 -9.50 -1.79
C SER A 424 -30.18 -9.07 -1.90
N SER A 425 -30.47 -7.90 -2.49
CA SER A 425 -31.81 -7.38 -2.68
C SER A 425 -31.86 -6.32 -3.79
N ARG A 426 -33.05 -5.78 -4.07
CA ARG A 426 -33.23 -4.73 -5.08
C ARG A 426 -32.61 -3.40 -4.62
N PRO A 427 -31.86 -2.68 -5.47
CA PRO A 427 -31.53 -1.28 -5.22
C PRO A 427 -32.79 -0.40 -5.27
N ALA A 428 -32.80 0.63 -4.44
CA ALA A 428 -33.77 1.72 -4.51
C ALA A 428 -33.15 2.89 -5.29
N ALA A 429 -33.94 3.50 -6.17
CA ALA A 429 -33.48 4.56 -7.05
C ALA A 429 -34.58 5.63 -7.17
N GLU A 430 -34.22 6.90 -7.00
CA GLU A 430 -35.12 8.03 -7.18
C GLU A 430 -35.35 8.32 -8.68
N GLU A 431 -36.43 9.03 -8.99
CA GLU A 431 -36.72 9.47 -10.34
C GLU A 431 -35.54 10.30 -10.92
N GLY A 432 -35.17 10.03 -12.17
CA GLY A 432 -34.05 10.69 -12.84
C GLY A 432 -32.66 10.14 -12.48
N SER A 433 -32.56 9.07 -11.70
CA SER A 433 -31.31 8.30 -11.56
C SER A 433 -31.10 7.32 -12.73
N ILE A 434 -29.84 7.03 -13.06
CA ILE A 434 -29.48 6.03 -14.07
C ILE A 434 -28.76 4.88 -13.36
N LEU A 435 -29.40 3.72 -13.33
CA LEU A 435 -28.82 2.47 -12.90
C LEU A 435 -28.61 1.58 -14.12
N GLY A 436 -27.41 1.63 -14.69
CA GLY A 436 -27.02 0.76 -15.80
C GLY A 436 -26.48 -0.55 -15.28
N CYS A 437 -27.05 -1.68 -15.69
CA CYS A 437 -26.53 -2.99 -15.30
C CYS A 437 -26.21 -3.87 -16.51
N ALA A 438 -25.00 -4.41 -16.53
CA ALA A 438 -24.53 -5.37 -17.52
C ALA A 438 -24.32 -6.72 -16.83
N SER A 439 -25.23 -7.68 -17.03
CA SER A 439 -25.03 -9.06 -16.57
C SER A 439 -24.68 -10.01 -17.71
N THR A 440 -23.94 -11.07 -17.39
CA THR A 440 -23.75 -12.23 -18.28
C THR A 440 -24.78 -13.32 -18.05
N PHE A 441 -25.47 -13.33 -16.91
CA PHE A 441 -26.43 -14.36 -16.54
C PHE A 441 -27.79 -13.75 -16.17
N LEU A 442 -28.88 -14.42 -16.56
CA LEU A 442 -30.25 -13.98 -16.24
C LEU A 442 -30.56 -14.03 -14.74
N GLU A 443 -29.91 -14.94 -14.01
CA GLU A 443 -30.09 -15.11 -12.55
C GLU A 443 -29.63 -13.86 -11.78
N ASP A 444 -28.59 -13.18 -12.27
CA ASP A 444 -28.07 -11.92 -11.71
C ASP A 444 -29.07 -10.75 -11.82
N LEU A 445 -30.06 -10.84 -12.72
CA LEU A 445 -31.07 -9.78 -12.96
C LEU A 445 -32.32 -9.93 -12.09
N THR A 446 -32.52 -11.08 -11.44
CA THR A 446 -33.75 -11.37 -10.69
C THR A 446 -33.96 -10.42 -9.51
N SER A 447 -32.87 -9.98 -8.88
CA SER A 447 -32.86 -8.97 -7.82
C SER A 447 -32.91 -7.53 -8.36
N LEU A 448 -32.62 -7.27 -9.63
CA LEU A 448 -32.53 -5.90 -10.16
C LEU A 448 -33.89 -5.31 -10.61
N GLY A 449 -34.82 -6.13 -11.10
CA GLY A 449 -36.17 -5.69 -11.46
C GLY A 449 -36.21 -4.57 -12.53
N ALA A 450 -37.31 -3.80 -12.57
CA ALA A 450 -37.55 -2.74 -13.58
C ALA A 450 -36.67 -1.48 -13.41
N SER A 451 -35.87 -1.41 -12.35
CA SER A 451 -34.99 -0.28 -12.05
C SER A 451 -33.67 -0.31 -12.84
N CYS A 452 -33.39 -1.40 -13.56
CA CYS A 452 -32.17 -1.60 -14.32
C CYS A 452 -32.40 -1.28 -15.80
N GLN A 453 -31.59 -0.38 -16.35
CA GLN A 453 -31.58 -0.02 -17.78
C GLN A 453 -30.54 -0.81 -18.58
#